data_AF-A0A353E8J1-F1
#
_entry.id   AF-A0A353E8J1-F1
#
_cell.length_a   1.000
_cell.length_b   1.000
_cell.length_c   1.000
_cell.angle_alpha   90.00
_cell.angle_beta   90.00
_cell.angle_gamma   90.00
#
_symmetry.space_group_name_H-M   'P 1'
#
loop_
_entity.id
_entity.type
_entity.pdbx_description
1 polymer ?
#
loop_
_entity_poly.entity_id
_entity_poly.type
_entity_poly.pdbx_seq_one_letter_code
_entity_poly.pdbx_strand_id
1 'polypeptide(L)'
;MTETKEEKALRFKQLCISILAQSGNCQDSQRDFDKVSSIKDMCDTWHKYWHGMITEVPQQVVQAFKDFYPDFKAEINAAGIFYNEDSRTGYVLVGDSDEPIHLSFAHTAYVLGQAHVVLHLQASALAMNPDCKIELLDNSRATIKDGYAIAKGYSQLTTGSDAECSEHAVVRITNGTLRDRGHNAIYAYGKATINSFTSRLITLYDEAKLNIKK
;
A
#
# COMPACT_ATOMS: atom_id res chain seq x y z
N MET A 1 -3.78 12.28 -34.08
CA MET A 1 -5.22 12.21 -33.79
C MET A 1 -5.36 11.88 -32.32
N THR A 2 -6.12 12.67 -31.57
CA THR A 2 -6.36 12.46 -30.14
C THR A 2 -7.51 11.47 -30.00
N GLU A 3 -7.30 10.37 -29.27
CA GLU A 3 -8.32 9.35 -28.97
C GLU A 3 -9.53 9.99 -28.28
N THR A 4 -10.75 9.58 -28.66
CA THR A 4 -11.99 10.05 -28.02
C THR A 4 -12.18 9.43 -26.63
N LYS A 5 -13.00 10.05 -25.78
CA LYS A 5 -13.27 9.54 -24.42
C LYS A 5 -13.94 8.15 -24.45
N GLU A 6 -14.76 7.87 -25.46
CA GLU A 6 -15.43 6.58 -25.66
C GLU A 6 -14.46 5.48 -26.07
N GLU A 7 -13.55 5.77 -27.00
CA GLU A 7 -12.47 4.84 -27.39
C GLU A 7 -11.56 4.52 -26.20
N LYS A 8 -11.18 5.53 -25.41
CA LYS A 8 -10.41 5.34 -24.16
C LYS A 8 -11.15 4.48 -23.15
N ALA A 9 -12.46 4.68 -22.98
CA ALA A 9 -13.26 3.90 -22.04
C ALA A 9 -13.36 2.43 -22.46
N LEU A 10 -13.49 2.16 -23.76
CA LEU A 10 -13.47 0.79 -24.29
C LEU A 10 -12.10 0.13 -24.08
N ARG A 11 -11.01 0.86 -24.32
CA ARG A 11 -9.65 0.39 -24.06
C ARG A 11 -9.41 0.09 -22.58
N PHE A 12 -9.91 0.95 -21.69
CA PHE A 12 -9.84 0.71 -20.24
C PHE A 12 -10.61 -0.56 -19.86
N LYS A 13 -11.83 -0.74 -20.37
CA LYS A 13 -12.62 -1.97 -20.16
C LYS A 13 -11.88 -3.22 -20.59
N GLN A 14 -11.26 -3.21 -21.79
CA GLN A 14 -10.48 -4.34 -22.28
C GLN A 14 -9.28 -4.64 -21.39
N LEU A 15 -8.58 -3.61 -20.91
CA LEU A 15 -7.49 -3.78 -19.96
C LEU A 15 -7.98 -4.42 -18.65
N CYS A 16 -9.07 -3.93 -18.07
CA CYS A 16 -9.68 -4.50 -16.87
C CYS A 16 -10.02 -5.99 -17.02
N ILE A 17 -10.61 -6.38 -18.16
CA ILE A 17 -10.91 -7.79 -18.47
C ILE A 17 -9.61 -8.60 -18.53
N SER A 18 -8.57 -8.08 -19.18
CA SER A 18 -7.30 -8.79 -19.34
C SER A 18 -6.54 -8.97 -18.01
N ILE A 19 -6.65 -8.01 -17.10
CA ILE A 19 -6.07 -8.08 -15.74
C ILE A 19 -6.77 -9.17 -14.94
N LEU A 20 -8.10 -9.20 -14.97
CA LEU A 20 -8.89 -10.18 -14.23
C LEU A 20 -8.76 -11.60 -14.79
N ALA A 21 -8.58 -11.75 -16.11
CA ALA A 21 -8.30 -13.04 -16.73
C ALA A 21 -6.97 -13.65 -16.26
N GLN A 22 -6.02 -12.82 -15.82
CA GLN A 22 -4.74 -13.25 -15.26
C GLN A 22 -4.80 -13.49 -13.74
N SER A 23 -5.77 -12.89 -13.06
CA SER A 23 -6.11 -13.27 -11.70
C SER A 23 -6.82 -14.63 -11.70
N GLY A 24 -6.70 -15.42 -10.63
CA GLY A 24 -7.38 -16.70 -10.43
C GLY A 24 -8.92 -16.62 -10.44
N ASN A 25 -9.50 -15.43 -10.63
CA ASN A 25 -10.94 -15.15 -10.65
C ASN A 25 -11.62 -15.44 -12.02
N CYS A 26 -11.08 -16.37 -12.80
CA CYS A 26 -11.22 -16.44 -14.26
C CYS A 26 -12.65 -16.34 -14.85
N GLN A 27 -13.63 -17.15 -14.43
CA GLN A 27 -14.91 -17.21 -15.19
C GLN A 27 -15.98 -16.21 -14.74
N ASP A 28 -16.14 -16.00 -13.44
CA ASP A 28 -17.19 -15.12 -12.92
C ASP A 28 -16.82 -13.63 -13.11
N SER A 29 -15.54 -13.29 -12.98
CA SER A 29 -15.08 -11.90 -13.18
C SER A 29 -15.23 -11.44 -14.62
N GLN A 30 -14.96 -12.32 -15.60
CA GLN A 30 -15.16 -12.02 -17.02
C GLN A 30 -16.65 -11.79 -17.34
N ARG A 31 -17.54 -12.65 -16.85
CA ARG A 31 -18.99 -12.51 -17.05
C ARG A 31 -19.56 -11.23 -16.44
N ASP A 32 -19.02 -10.80 -15.31
CA ASP A 32 -19.46 -9.56 -14.67
C ASP A 32 -18.93 -8.34 -15.44
N PHE A 33 -17.69 -8.39 -15.93
CA PHE A 33 -17.12 -7.32 -16.77
C PHE A 33 -17.78 -7.19 -18.14
N ASP A 34 -18.24 -8.29 -18.74
CA ASP A 34 -18.95 -8.23 -20.01
C ASP A 34 -20.21 -7.36 -19.92
N LYS A 35 -20.89 -7.40 -18.76
CA LYS A 35 -22.13 -6.66 -18.47
C LYS A 35 -21.90 -5.19 -18.12
N VAL A 36 -20.66 -4.78 -17.89
CA VAL A 36 -20.34 -3.40 -17.50
C VAL A 36 -20.56 -2.44 -18.68
N SER A 37 -21.27 -1.35 -18.42
CA SER A 37 -21.58 -0.31 -19.42
C SER A 37 -20.95 1.05 -19.13
N SER A 38 -20.47 1.27 -17.90
CA SER A 38 -19.89 2.53 -17.44
C SER A 38 -18.60 2.36 -16.64
N ILE A 39 -17.81 3.43 -16.50
CA ILE A 39 -16.62 3.45 -15.63
C ILE A 39 -16.99 3.08 -14.18
N LYS A 40 -18.16 3.55 -13.71
CA LYS A 40 -18.66 3.23 -12.38
C LYS A 40 -18.87 1.73 -12.21
N ASP A 41 -19.55 1.08 -13.14
CA ASP A 41 -19.78 -0.38 -13.07
C ASP A 41 -18.44 -1.15 -13.12
N MET A 42 -17.43 -0.62 -13.83
CA MET A 42 -16.09 -1.23 -13.86
C MET A 42 -15.46 -1.17 -12.48
N CYS A 43 -15.52 -0.02 -11.83
CA CYS A 43 -14.99 0.17 -10.48
C CYS A 43 -15.74 -0.68 -9.46
N ASP A 44 -17.08 -0.79 -9.56
CA ASP A 44 -17.88 -1.66 -8.70
C ASP A 44 -17.48 -3.13 -8.85
N THR A 45 -17.20 -3.57 -10.09
CA THR A 45 -16.70 -4.92 -10.35
C THR A 45 -15.27 -5.11 -9.84
N TRP A 46 -14.43 -4.08 -9.93
CA TRP A 46 -13.09 -4.07 -9.32
C TRP A 46 -13.13 -4.20 -7.80
N HIS A 47 -14.06 -3.52 -7.13
CA HIS A 47 -14.26 -3.69 -5.69
C HIS A 47 -14.61 -5.13 -5.32
N LYS A 48 -15.46 -5.79 -6.11
CA LYS A 48 -15.85 -7.19 -5.91
C LYS A 48 -14.64 -8.13 -5.96
N TYR A 49 -13.69 -7.88 -6.86
CA TYR A 49 -12.48 -8.70 -7.05
C TYR A 49 -11.21 -8.06 -6.49
N TRP A 50 -11.35 -7.05 -5.62
CA TRP A 50 -10.27 -6.16 -5.21
C TRP A 50 -9.05 -6.92 -4.70
N HIS A 51 -9.29 -7.89 -3.82
CA HIS A 51 -8.24 -8.69 -3.22
C HIS A 51 -7.36 -9.39 -4.26
N GLY A 52 -7.96 -10.13 -5.20
CA GLY A 52 -7.20 -10.86 -6.22
C GLY A 52 -6.42 -9.91 -7.13
N MET A 53 -6.99 -8.76 -7.47
CA MET A 53 -6.31 -7.79 -8.31
C MET A 53 -5.05 -7.21 -7.65
N ILE A 54 -5.14 -6.83 -6.37
CA ILE A 54 -4.00 -6.23 -5.66
C ILE A 54 -2.94 -7.24 -5.22
N THR A 55 -3.28 -8.53 -5.12
CA THR A 55 -2.32 -9.56 -4.68
C THR A 55 -1.70 -10.35 -5.83
N GLU A 56 -2.44 -10.58 -6.92
CA GLU A 56 -2.00 -11.48 -8.00
C GLU A 56 -1.45 -10.72 -9.21
N VAL A 57 -2.00 -9.53 -9.51
CA VAL A 57 -1.62 -8.71 -10.67
C VAL A 57 -1.41 -7.22 -10.32
N PRO A 58 -0.71 -6.88 -9.21
CA PRO A 58 -0.62 -5.51 -8.70
C PRO A 58 -0.04 -4.50 -9.69
N GLN A 59 0.98 -4.89 -10.47
CA GLN A 59 1.64 -3.98 -11.41
C GLN A 59 0.74 -3.60 -12.59
N GLN A 60 -0.12 -4.52 -13.03
CA GLN A 60 -1.05 -4.24 -14.13
C GLN A 60 -2.17 -3.30 -13.67
N VAL A 61 -2.62 -3.45 -12.42
CA VAL A 61 -3.56 -2.54 -11.77
C VAL A 61 -2.97 -1.13 -11.65
N VAL A 62 -1.71 -1.02 -11.20
CA VAL A 62 -1.00 0.27 -11.12
C VAL A 62 -0.89 0.92 -12.50
N GLN A 63 -0.48 0.17 -13.52
CA GLN A 63 -0.35 0.69 -14.89
C GLN A 63 -1.69 1.15 -15.47
N ALA A 64 -2.77 0.39 -15.22
CA ALA A 64 -4.11 0.78 -15.64
C ALA A 64 -4.54 2.12 -15.03
N PHE A 65 -4.36 2.30 -13.72
CA PHE A 65 -4.70 3.58 -13.11
C PHE A 65 -3.78 4.71 -13.58
N LYS A 66 -2.48 4.45 -13.76
CA LYS A 66 -1.56 5.45 -14.33
C LYS A 66 -2.03 5.99 -15.68
N ASP A 67 -2.49 5.09 -16.56
CA ASP A 67 -2.86 5.45 -17.93
C ASP A 67 -4.25 6.08 -18.04
N PHE A 68 -5.19 5.72 -17.16
CA PHE A 68 -6.61 6.08 -17.30
C PHE A 68 -7.17 6.98 -16.20
N TYR A 69 -6.52 7.06 -15.04
CA TYR A 69 -6.98 7.91 -13.94
C TYR A 69 -7.10 9.40 -14.30
N PRO A 70 -6.15 10.02 -15.04
CA PRO A 70 -6.28 11.42 -15.43
C PRO A 70 -7.54 11.73 -16.26
N ASP A 71 -7.96 10.80 -17.12
CA ASP A 71 -9.12 10.97 -18.01
C ASP A 71 -10.46 10.66 -17.34
N PHE A 72 -10.46 9.77 -16.34
CA PHE A 72 -11.66 9.26 -15.67
C PHE A 72 -11.67 9.50 -14.15
N LYS A 73 -10.89 10.47 -13.68
CA LYS A 73 -10.71 10.76 -12.24
C LYS A 73 -12.03 10.95 -11.52
N ALA A 74 -12.96 11.72 -12.09
CA ALA A 74 -14.23 12.03 -11.45
C ALA A 74 -15.07 10.76 -11.24
N GLU A 75 -15.15 9.91 -12.27
CA GLU A 75 -15.89 8.66 -12.25
C GLU A 75 -15.26 7.63 -11.30
N ILE A 76 -13.93 7.52 -11.30
CA ILE A 76 -13.17 6.61 -10.43
C ILE A 76 -13.26 7.05 -8.96
N ASN A 77 -13.10 8.35 -8.68
CA ASN A 77 -13.25 8.90 -7.33
C ASN A 77 -14.69 8.74 -6.81
N ALA A 78 -15.69 8.94 -7.68
CA ALA A 78 -17.09 8.70 -7.32
C ALA A 78 -17.37 7.23 -6.99
N ALA A 79 -16.61 6.31 -7.57
CA ALA A 79 -16.63 4.90 -7.21
C ALA A 79 -15.75 4.56 -5.98
N GLY A 80 -15.12 5.54 -5.35
CA GLY A 80 -14.40 5.36 -4.09
C GLY A 80 -12.97 4.82 -4.24
N ILE A 81 -12.33 5.00 -5.39
CA ILE A 81 -10.91 4.67 -5.59
C ILE A 81 -10.15 5.95 -5.90
N PHE A 82 -9.03 6.16 -5.22
CA PHE A 82 -8.21 7.37 -5.34
C PHE A 82 -6.78 6.96 -5.66
N TYR A 83 -6.22 7.45 -6.76
CA TYR A 83 -4.89 7.05 -7.23
C TYR A 83 -3.86 8.14 -6.92
N ASN A 84 -2.83 7.79 -6.15
CA ASN A 84 -1.78 8.71 -5.67
C ASN A 84 -2.30 9.98 -4.96
N GLU A 85 -3.54 9.96 -4.45
CA GLU A 85 -4.14 11.07 -3.73
C GLU A 85 -4.85 10.61 -2.47
N ASP A 86 -4.83 11.45 -1.43
CA ASP A 86 -5.44 11.16 -0.14
C ASP A 86 -6.97 11.13 -0.22
N SER A 87 -7.59 10.32 0.63
CA SER A 87 -9.05 10.20 0.67
C SER A 87 -9.56 9.82 2.06
N ARG A 88 -10.67 10.46 2.44
CA ARG A 88 -11.41 10.14 3.67
C ARG A 88 -12.42 9.02 3.49
N THR A 89 -12.85 8.75 2.26
CA THR A 89 -14.08 8.00 1.98
C THR A 89 -13.87 6.76 1.12
N GLY A 90 -12.70 6.60 0.50
CA GLY A 90 -12.43 5.50 -0.40
C GLY A 90 -11.07 4.83 -0.15
N TYR A 91 -10.77 3.83 -0.99
CA TYR A 91 -9.46 3.20 -1.02
C TYR A 91 -8.48 4.10 -1.75
N VAL A 92 -7.29 4.25 -1.18
CA VAL A 92 -6.17 4.90 -1.86
C VAL A 92 -5.31 3.81 -2.48
N LEU A 93 -5.09 3.89 -3.79
CA LEU A 93 -4.11 3.08 -4.48
C LEU A 93 -2.88 3.97 -4.75
N VAL A 94 -1.72 3.52 -4.32
CA VAL A 94 -0.45 4.18 -4.61
C VAL A 94 0.31 3.37 -5.65
N GLY A 95 0.46 3.97 -6.82
CA GLY A 95 1.33 3.51 -7.89
C GLY A 95 2.69 4.20 -7.85
N ASP A 96 3.42 4.15 -8.96
CA ASP A 96 4.74 4.78 -9.05
C ASP A 96 4.63 6.30 -8.92
N SER A 97 5.60 6.91 -8.22
CA SER A 97 5.72 8.35 -8.09
C SER A 97 7.14 8.76 -7.74
N ASP A 98 7.66 9.74 -8.47
CA ASP A 98 8.95 10.38 -8.16
C ASP A 98 8.82 11.37 -6.98
N GLU A 99 7.60 11.86 -6.72
CA GLU A 99 7.30 12.79 -5.64
C GLU A 99 6.72 12.07 -4.41
N PRO A 100 7.02 12.54 -3.18
CA PRO A 100 6.40 12.01 -1.98
C PRO A 100 4.87 12.17 -1.98
N ILE A 101 4.16 11.07 -1.71
CA ILE A 101 2.70 11.05 -1.59
C ILE A 101 2.34 11.15 -0.11
N HIS A 102 1.67 12.23 0.27
CA HIS A 102 1.23 12.46 1.64
C HIS A 102 -0.21 12.02 1.84
N LEU A 103 -0.44 11.12 2.80
CA LEU A 103 -1.76 10.60 3.16
C LEU A 103 -2.04 10.87 4.63
N SER A 104 -3.07 11.68 4.91
CA SER A 104 -3.47 12.05 6.27
C SER A 104 -4.77 11.40 6.72
N PHE A 105 -5.60 10.98 5.76
CA PHE A 105 -6.95 10.49 6.03
C PHE A 105 -7.24 9.09 5.50
N ALA A 106 -6.37 8.54 4.65
CA ALA A 106 -6.52 7.23 4.07
C ALA A 106 -6.69 6.16 5.16
N HIS A 107 -7.90 5.63 5.30
CA HIS A 107 -8.16 4.54 6.24
C HIS A 107 -7.49 3.24 5.78
N THR A 108 -7.36 3.03 4.47
CA THR A 108 -6.64 1.91 3.87
C THR A 108 -6.03 2.34 2.54
N ALA A 109 -4.72 2.54 2.53
CA ALA A 109 -3.92 2.74 1.34
C ALA A 109 -3.22 1.44 0.92
N TYR A 110 -3.23 1.11 -0.36
CA TYR A 110 -2.48 0.00 -0.95
C TYR A 110 -1.30 0.55 -1.73
N VAL A 111 -0.08 0.32 -1.24
CA VAL A 111 1.15 0.78 -1.89
C VAL A 111 1.73 -0.34 -2.74
N LEU A 112 1.48 -0.24 -4.05
CA LEU A 112 1.81 -1.27 -5.04
C LEU A 112 2.91 -0.83 -6.02
N GLY A 113 3.13 0.47 -6.19
CA GLY A 113 4.20 1.01 -7.04
C GLY A 113 5.47 1.40 -6.28
N GLN A 114 6.47 1.81 -7.05
CA GLN A 114 7.70 2.43 -6.56
C GLN A 114 7.40 3.87 -6.14
N ALA A 115 7.15 4.09 -4.85
CA ALA A 115 6.82 5.41 -4.33
C ALA A 115 7.37 5.62 -2.92
N HIS A 116 7.60 6.90 -2.61
CA HIS A 116 7.77 7.36 -1.23
C HIS A 116 6.41 7.83 -0.69
N VAL A 117 5.90 7.17 0.33
CA VAL A 117 4.61 7.51 0.95
C VAL A 117 4.83 7.97 2.38
N VAL A 118 4.23 9.10 2.74
CA VAL A 118 4.28 9.68 4.08
C VAL A 118 2.88 9.65 4.67
N LEU A 119 2.69 8.82 5.69
CA LEU A 119 1.45 8.68 6.42
C LEU A 119 1.45 9.64 7.61
N HIS A 120 0.35 10.38 7.76
CA HIS A 120 0.13 11.28 8.88
C HIS A 120 -1.10 10.86 9.68
N LEU A 121 -1.19 11.34 10.91
CA LEU A 121 -2.36 11.23 11.76
C LEU A 121 -2.84 9.77 11.87
N GLN A 122 -4.09 9.49 11.51
CA GLN A 122 -4.68 8.16 11.61
C GLN A 122 -4.62 7.37 10.29
N ALA A 123 -3.87 7.87 9.30
CA ALA A 123 -3.73 7.19 8.03
C ALA A 123 -3.12 5.80 8.20
N SER A 124 -3.55 4.86 7.35
CA SER A 124 -3.04 3.51 7.35
C SER A 124 -2.74 2.95 5.96
N ALA A 125 -1.68 2.15 5.86
CA ALA A 125 -1.26 1.54 4.62
C ALA A 125 -0.88 0.05 4.72
N LEU A 126 -1.08 -0.64 3.62
CA LEU A 126 -0.49 -1.94 3.31
C LEU A 126 0.46 -1.77 2.13
N ALA A 127 1.75 -2.01 2.35
CA ALA A 127 2.78 -1.93 1.32
C ALA A 127 3.23 -3.31 0.86
N MET A 128 3.35 -3.49 -0.45
CA MET A 128 3.62 -4.77 -1.10
C MET A 128 4.64 -4.66 -2.23
N ASN A 129 5.39 -3.56 -2.31
CA ASN A 129 6.40 -3.34 -3.35
C ASN A 129 7.79 -3.21 -2.69
N PRO A 130 8.80 -3.98 -3.11
CA PRO A 130 10.14 -3.95 -2.52
C PRO A 130 10.87 -2.61 -2.71
N ASP A 131 10.51 -1.84 -3.74
CA ASP A 131 11.14 -0.56 -4.06
C ASP A 131 10.39 0.64 -3.46
N CYS A 132 9.37 0.39 -2.63
CA CYS A 132 8.66 1.46 -1.94
C CYS A 132 9.33 1.85 -0.61
N LYS A 133 9.10 3.11 -0.22
CA LYS A 133 9.51 3.66 1.07
C LYS A 133 8.30 4.23 1.79
N ILE A 134 8.03 3.78 3.02
CA ILE A 134 6.90 4.26 3.83
C ILE A 134 7.41 4.97 5.08
N GLU A 135 7.06 6.24 5.24
CA GLU A 135 7.32 7.02 6.45
C GLU A 135 6.01 7.21 7.24
N LEU A 136 6.01 6.85 8.51
CA LEU A 136 4.85 6.92 9.40
C LEU A 136 5.06 8.02 10.44
N LEU A 137 4.12 8.97 10.48
CA LEU A 137 4.07 10.10 11.41
C LEU A 137 2.77 10.09 12.24
N ASP A 138 2.79 10.73 13.41
CA ASP A 138 1.62 11.16 14.18
C ASP A 138 0.52 10.13 14.46
N ASN A 139 0.86 8.94 14.98
CA ASN A 139 -0.04 7.80 15.27
C ASN A 139 -0.53 7.00 14.04
N SER A 140 0.08 7.22 12.87
CA SER A 140 -0.27 6.47 11.66
C SER A 140 0.17 5.01 11.77
N ARG A 141 -0.33 4.16 10.86
CA ARG A 141 -0.17 2.72 10.96
C ARG A 141 0.21 2.11 9.63
N ALA A 142 1.13 1.16 9.60
CA ALA A 142 1.39 0.42 8.37
C ALA A 142 1.72 -1.04 8.60
N THR A 143 1.29 -1.87 7.65
CA THR A 143 1.81 -3.21 7.44
C THR A 143 2.66 -3.22 6.18
N ILE A 144 3.93 -3.58 6.31
CA ILE A 144 4.90 -3.57 5.23
C ILE A 144 5.28 -5.02 4.96
N LYS A 145 4.71 -5.58 3.90
CA LYS A 145 5.06 -6.93 3.44
C LYS A 145 6.41 -6.92 2.74
N ASP A 146 6.61 -5.93 1.88
CA ASP A 146 7.85 -5.64 1.16
C ASP A 146 8.08 -4.12 1.11
N GLY A 147 9.34 -3.73 1.01
CA GLY A 147 9.78 -2.33 0.99
C GLY A 147 10.59 -1.94 2.22
N TYR A 148 10.76 -0.63 2.41
CA TYR A 148 11.49 -0.07 3.55
C TYR A 148 10.61 0.90 4.34
N ALA A 149 10.73 0.88 5.67
CA ALA A 149 9.86 1.65 6.55
C ALA A 149 10.60 2.53 7.55
N ILE A 150 10.04 3.71 7.83
CA ILE A 150 10.50 4.62 8.89
C ILE A 150 9.29 4.94 9.79
N ALA A 151 9.37 4.60 11.07
CA ALA A 151 8.29 4.85 12.03
C ALA A 151 8.67 5.94 13.06
N LYS A 152 7.87 7.00 13.14
CA LYS A 152 8.05 8.13 14.07
C LYS A 152 6.75 8.52 14.79
N GLY A 153 6.85 9.38 15.81
CA GLY A 153 5.71 10.06 16.42
C GLY A 153 4.55 9.15 16.84
N TYR A 154 4.81 8.18 17.73
CA TYR A 154 3.79 7.22 18.22
C TYR A 154 3.13 6.33 17.14
N SER A 155 3.67 6.29 15.92
CA SER A 155 3.17 5.41 14.86
C SER A 155 3.33 3.92 15.19
N GLN A 156 2.56 3.10 14.47
CA GLN A 156 2.51 1.65 14.64
C GLN A 156 2.94 0.95 13.36
N LEU A 157 4.09 0.29 13.41
CA LEU A 157 4.66 -0.44 12.28
C LEU A 157 4.58 -1.94 12.51
N THR A 158 4.11 -2.67 11.49
CA THR A 158 4.29 -4.12 11.38
C THR A 158 5.07 -4.40 10.09
N THR A 159 6.20 -5.10 10.16
CA THR A 159 7.05 -5.34 8.99
C THR A 159 7.81 -6.66 9.05
N GLY A 160 8.08 -7.25 7.88
CA GLY A 160 9.04 -8.34 7.70
C GLY A 160 10.35 -7.89 7.04
N SER A 161 10.55 -6.58 6.88
CA SER A 161 11.62 -5.97 6.08
C SER A 161 12.48 -5.03 6.95
N ASP A 162 13.55 -4.50 6.36
CA ASP A 162 14.40 -3.52 7.02
C ASP A 162 13.64 -2.23 7.33
N ALA A 163 13.89 -1.68 8.52
CA ALA A 163 13.17 -0.50 9.00
C ALA A 163 13.99 0.36 9.98
N GLU A 164 13.51 1.58 10.20
CA GLU A 164 14.00 2.48 11.26
C GLU A 164 12.84 2.93 12.15
N CYS A 165 13.13 3.16 13.43
CA CYS A 165 12.18 3.79 14.33
C CYS A 165 12.80 4.86 15.23
N SER A 166 12.00 5.87 15.54
CA SER A 166 12.32 6.96 16.47
C SER A 166 11.04 7.47 17.16
N GLU A 167 11.19 8.35 18.17
CA GLU A 167 10.09 9.16 18.70
C GLU A 167 8.85 8.35 19.16
N HIS A 168 9.05 7.39 20.06
CA HIS A 168 7.98 6.62 20.69
C HIS A 168 7.16 5.73 19.74
N ALA A 169 7.71 5.34 18.59
CA ALA A 169 7.05 4.37 17.72
C ALA A 169 6.88 2.99 18.38
N VAL A 170 5.84 2.25 17.97
CA VAL A 170 5.62 0.85 18.32
C VAL A 170 5.89 -0.01 17.09
N VAL A 171 6.84 -0.94 17.20
CA VAL A 171 7.26 -1.77 16.05
C VAL A 171 7.05 -3.25 16.35
N ARG A 172 6.41 -3.95 15.41
CA ARG A 172 6.36 -5.41 15.33
C ARG A 172 7.16 -5.84 14.10
N ILE A 173 8.26 -6.56 14.31
CA ILE A 173 9.15 -6.97 13.23
C ILE A 173 9.36 -8.48 13.26
N THR A 174 9.11 -9.16 12.14
CA THR A 174 9.19 -10.63 12.05
C THR A 174 10.45 -11.13 11.35
N ASN A 175 11.06 -10.28 10.53
CA ASN A 175 12.31 -10.54 9.82
C ASN A 175 12.98 -9.20 9.45
N GLY A 176 14.19 -9.24 8.89
CA GLY A 176 14.95 -8.04 8.56
C GLY A 176 15.62 -7.38 9.75
N THR A 177 16.11 -6.17 9.55
CA THR A 177 16.87 -5.40 10.54
C THR A 177 16.15 -4.11 10.92
N LEU A 178 15.87 -3.93 12.22
CA LEU A 178 15.39 -2.66 12.77
C LEU A 178 16.55 -1.84 13.30
N ARG A 179 16.66 -0.57 12.87
CA ARG A 179 17.53 0.42 13.51
C ARG A 179 16.69 1.30 14.44
N ASP A 180 16.87 1.10 15.73
CA ASP A 180 16.13 1.79 16.76
C ASP A 180 16.92 3.00 17.29
N ARG A 181 16.30 4.18 17.16
CA ARG A 181 16.79 5.47 17.68
C ARG A 181 15.88 6.03 18.77
N GLY A 182 14.81 5.32 19.13
CA GLY A 182 13.83 5.72 20.12
C GLY A 182 12.49 5.02 19.86
N HIS A 183 12.02 4.24 20.83
CA HIS A 183 10.78 3.49 20.69
C HIS A 183 9.93 3.59 21.95
N ASN A 184 8.65 3.27 21.81
CA ASN A 184 7.75 3.02 22.93
C ASN A 184 7.66 1.53 23.24
N ALA A 185 7.63 0.67 22.21
CA ALA A 185 7.74 -0.78 22.36
C ALA A 185 8.25 -1.42 21.07
N ILE A 186 9.08 -2.46 21.19
CA ILE A 186 9.50 -3.29 20.07
C ILE A 186 9.17 -4.74 20.39
N TYR A 187 8.50 -5.41 19.46
CA TYR A 187 8.23 -6.84 19.50
C TYR A 187 8.89 -7.48 18.28
N ALA A 188 9.96 -8.24 18.53
CA ALA A 188 10.74 -8.89 17.49
C ALA A 188 10.47 -10.40 17.48
N TYR A 189 10.19 -10.96 16.31
CA TYR A 189 9.85 -12.36 16.11
C TYR A 189 10.78 -12.99 15.06
N GLY A 190 10.68 -14.30 14.86
CA GLY A 190 11.35 -15.01 13.78
C GLY A 190 12.87 -14.80 13.81
N LYS A 191 13.42 -14.23 12.73
CA LYS A 191 14.87 -13.98 12.56
C LYS A 191 15.24 -12.50 12.60
N ALA A 192 14.34 -11.65 13.10
CA ALA A 192 14.56 -10.21 13.13
C ALA A 192 15.79 -9.83 13.95
N THR A 193 16.54 -8.82 13.48
CA THR A 193 17.68 -8.25 14.20
C THR A 193 17.38 -6.82 14.61
N ILE A 194 17.45 -6.54 15.90
CA ILE A 194 17.21 -5.21 16.47
C ILE A 194 18.56 -4.59 16.84
N ASN A 195 18.89 -3.46 16.22
CA ASN A 195 20.04 -2.65 16.63
C ASN A 195 19.53 -1.46 17.44
N SER A 196 19.76 -1.48 18.75
CA SER A 196 19.24 -0.47 19.68
C SER A 196 20.32 0.05 20.62
N PHE A 197 20.09 1.20 21.23
CA PHE A 197 20.88 1.75 22.33
C PHE A 197 20.45 1.19 23.70
N THR A 198 19.36 0.42 23.76
CA THR A 198 18.82 -0.13 25.02
C THR A 198 18.20 -1.51 24.81
N SER A 199 17.91 -2.21 25.92
CA SER A 199 17.10 -3.43 25.95
C SER A 199 15.72 -3.22 26.59
N ARG A 200 15.46 -2.04 27.16
CA ARG A 200 14.19 -1.74 27.82
C ARG A 200 13.08 -1.69 26.78
N LEU A 201 11.91 -2.24 27.11
CA LEU A 201 10.71 -2.21 26.25
C LEU A 201 10.89 -2.92 24.89
N ILE A 202 11.87 -3.82 24.81
CA ILE A 202 12.10 -4.70 23.67
C ILE A 202 11.79 -6.13 24.12
N THR A 203 10.85 -6.79 23.44
CA THR A 203 10.55 -8.20 23.66
C THR A 203 10.99 -9.00 22.44
N LEU A 204 11.81 -10.03 22.66
CA LEU A 204 12.29 -10.92 21.63
C LEU A 204 11.57 -12.27 21.74
N TYR A 205 11.16 -12.80 20.60
CA TYR A 205 10.57 -14.12 20.42
C TYR A 205 11.38 -14.92 19.39
N ASP A 206 11.28 -16.24 19.44
CA ASP A 206 11.94 -17.17 18.51
C ASP A 206 13.47 -16.96 18.44
N GLU A 207 14.02 -16.78 17.23
CA GLU A 207 15.44 -16.57 16.95
C GLU A 207 15.82 -15.09 16.83
N ALA A 208 14.94 -14.17 17.27
CA ALA A 208 15.17 -12.74 17.16
C ALA A 208 16.36 -12.30 18.03
N LYS A 209 17.15 -11.34 17.51
CA LYS A 209 18.40 -10.89 18.13
C LYS A 209 18.34 -9.42 18.49
N LEU A 210 18.95 -9.07 19.61
CA LEU A 210 19.19 -7.69 20.02
C LEU A 210 20.70 -7.41 20.06
N ASN A 211 21.12 -6.42 19.29
CA ASN A 211 22.47 -5.87 19.30
C ASN A 211 22.43 -4.50 19.98
N ILE A 212 23.00 -4.41 21.17
CA ILE A 212 23.10 -3.14 21.90
C ILE A 212 24.34 -2.41 21.41
N LYS A 213 24.14 -1.27 20.72
CA LYS A 213 25.22 -0.35 20.36
C LYS A 213 25.47 0.59 21.53
N LYS A 214 26.69 0.55 22.06
CA LYS A 214 27.18 1.45 23.12
C LYS A 214 27.58 2.80 22.54
#